data_AF-A0AAC9S9J7-F1
#
_entry.id   AF-A0AAC9S9J7-F1
#
_cell.length_a   1.000
_cell.length_b   1.000
_cell.length_c   1.000
_cell.angle_alpha   90.00
_cell.angle_beta   90.00
_cell.angle_gamma   90.00
#
_symmetry.space_group_name_H-M   'P 1'
#
loop_
_entity.id
_entity.type
_entity.pdbx_description
1 polymer ?
#
loop_
_entity_poly.entity_id
_entity_poly.type
_entity_poly.pdbx_seq_one_letter_code
_entity_poly.pdbx_strand_id
1 'polypeptide(L)' 'MDIQSPVWPAQQSAKELVREVLLGSQPGDIISVKTTIAAVRGRGRHLFETDCQLVGLIVDAAPIWQLLIAFDVREV' A
#
# COMPACT_ATOMS: atom_id res chain seq x y z
N MET A 1 12.16 -23.63 -32.00
CA MET A 1 12.18 -23.87 -30.55
C MET A 1 12.00 -22.52 -29.89
N ASP A 2 10.76 -22.15 -29.61
CA ASP A 2 10.43 -20.94 -28.88
C ASP A 2 10.76 -21.18 -27.41
N ILE A 3 11.88 -20.62 -26.96
CA ILE A 3 12.23 -20.60 -25.54
C ILE A 3 11.32 -19.55 -24.91
N GLN A 4 10.18 -19.99 -24.37
CA GLN A 4 9.39 -19.15 -23.48
C GLN A 4 10.24 -18.85 -22.25
N SER A 5 10.77 -17.62 -22.18
CA SER A 5 11.38 -17.10 -20.96
C SER A 5 10.39 -17.26 -19.81
N PRO A 6 10.80 -17.77 -18.63
CA PRO A 6 9.90 -17.86 -17.49
C PRO A 6 9.40 -16.45 -17.15
N VAL A 7 8.08 -16.26 -17.28
CA VAL A 7 7.40 -15.06 -16.80
C VAL A 7 7.42 -15.14 -15.29
N TRP A 8 8.43 -14.54 -14.67
CA TRP A 8 8.41 -14.30 -13.23
C TRP A 8 7.21 -13.41 -12.96
N PRO A 9 6.36 -13.72 -11.97
CA PRO A 9 5.28 -12.81 -11.60
C PRO A 9 5.93 -11.47 -11.31
N ALA A 10 5.49 -10.42 -12.03
CA ALA A 10 5.98 -9.08 -11.83
C ALA A 10 5.81 -8.75 -10.34
N GLN A 11 6.91 -8.51 -9.64
CA GLN A 11 6.84 -8.12 -8.23
C GLN A 11 6.04 -6.82 -8.17
N GLN A 12 4.91 -6.86 -7.46
CA GLN A 12 4.07 -5.68 -7.30
C GLN A 12 4.87 -4.58 -6.60
N SER A 13 4.74 -3.37 -7.12
CA SER A 13 5.30 -2.17 -6.52
C SER A 13 4.57 -1.80 -5.23
N ALA A 14 5.22 -1.04 -4.36
CA ALA A 14 4.58 -0.49 -3.16
C ALA A 14 3.31 0.30 -3.50
N LYS A 15 3.33 1.05 -4.61
CA LYS A 15 2.20 1.85 -5.08
C LYS A 15 0.99 0.98 -5.44
N GLU A 16 1.20 -0.13 -6.13
CA GLU A 16 0.12 -1.06 -6.48
C GLU A 16 -0.46 -1.72 -5.23
N LEU A 17 0.41 -2.16 -4.32
CA LEU A 17 -0.02 -2.77 -3.06
C LEU A 17 -0.80 -1.80 -2.17
N VAL A 18 -0.39 -0.53 -2.07
CA VAL A 18 -1.15 0.51 -1.36
C VAL A 18 -2.55 0.63 -1.97
N ARG A 19 -2.67 0.74 -3.30
CA ARG A 19 -3.98 0.84 -3.96
C ARG A 19 -4.85 -0.38 -3.67
N GLU A 20 -4.30 -1.59 -3.73
CA GLU A 20 -5.03 -2.82 -3.45
C GLU A 20 -5.49 -2.94 -1.99
N VAL A 21 -4.71 -2.42 -1.05
CA VAL A 21 -5.14 -2.37 0.35
C VAL A 21 -6.31 -1.39 0.52
N LEU A 22 -6.30 -0.26 -0.18
CA LEU A 22 -7.35 0.76 -0.09
C LEU A 22 -8.64 0.39 -0.83
N LEU A 23 -8.57 -0.44 -1.88
CA LEU A 23 -9.72 -0.86 -2.71
C LEU A 23 -10.88 -1.48 -1.91
N GLY A 24 -10.62 -2.05 -0.74
CA GLY A 24 -11.66 -2.64 0.13
C GLY A 24 -12.48 -1.62 0.93
N SER A 25 -12.10 -0.34 0.93
CA SER A 25 -12.73 0.72 1.72
C SER A 25 -13.85 1.40 0.93
N GLN A 26 -14.81 1.98 1.64
CA GLN A 26 -15.87 2.81 1.08
C GLN A 26 -15.51 4.30 1.17
N PRO A 27 -16.02 5.13 0.24
CA PRO A 27 -15.91 6.59 0.36
C PRO A 27 -16.37 7.09 1.74
N GLY A 28 -15.55 7.93 2.38
CA GLY A 28 -15.79 8.44 3.72
C GLY A 28 -15.23 7.59 4.86
N ASP A 29 -14.71 6.39 4.59
CA ASP A 29 -14.06 5.57 5.60
C ASP A 29 -12.79 6.25 6.13
N ILE A 30 -12.51 6.01 7.42
CA ILE A 30 -11.27 6.43 8.07
C ILE A 30 -10.29 5.25 8.07
N ILE A 31 -9.14 5.43 7.44
CA ILE A 31 -8.05 4.45 7.43
C ILE A 31 -6.96 4.86 8.42
N SER A 32 -6.37 3.89 9.14
CA SER A 32 -5.15 4.14 9.91
C SER A 32 -3.92 3.94 9.03
N VAL A 33 -3.00 4.91 9.06
CA VAL A 33 -1.72 4.81 8.36
C VAL A 33 -0.93 3.59 8.82
N LYS A 34 -0.88 3.35 10.14
CA LYS A 34 -0.16 2.23 10.75
C LYS A 34 -0.70 0.88 10.28
N THR A 35 -2.02 0.69 10.31
CA THR A 35 -2.64 -0.57 9.87
C THR A 35 -2.46 -0.79 8.37
N THR A 36 -2.51 0.30 7.60
CA THR A 36 -2.32 0.26 6.15
C THR A 36 -0.88 -0.13 5.79
N ILE A 37 0.13 0.46 6.44
CA ILE A 37 1.53 0.07 6.28
C ILE A 37 1.74 -1.41 6.65
N ALA A 38 1.19 -1.85 7.78
CA ALA A 38 1.28 -3.25 8.20
C ALA A 38 0.67 -4.21 7.15
N ALA A 39 -0.48 -3.86 6.56
CA ALA A 39 -1.10 -4.64 5.50
C ALA A 39 -0.25 -4.67 4.21
N VAL A 40 0.31 -3.53 3.81
CA VAL A 40 1.21 -3.43 2.65
C VAL A 40 2.46 -4.28 2.85
N ARG A 41 3.11 -4.20 4.02
CA ARG A 41 4.28 -5.03 4.35
C ARG A 41 3.97 -6.51 4.44
N GLY A 42 2.76 -6.85 4.91
CA GLY A 42 2.28 -8.24 4.95
C GLY A 42 2.21 -8.86 3.55
N ARG A 43 1.85 -8.07 2.53
CA ARG A 43 1.76 -8.50 1.12
C ARG A 43 3.08 -8.35 0.36
N GLY A 44 3.83 -7.29 0.63
CA GLY A 44 5.09 -6.94 -0.05
C GLY A 44 6.30 -7.08 0.87
N ARG A 45 6.67 -8.31 1.23
CA ARG A 45 7.86 -8.56 2.07
C ARG A 45 9.18 -8.18 1.39
N HIS A 46 9.16 -8.06 0.07
CA HIS A 46 10.30 -7.64 -0.77
C HIS A 46 10.43 -6.13 -0.93
N LEU A 47 9.48 -5.34 -0.41
CA LEU A 47 9.49 -3.89 -0.58
C LEU A 47 10.65 -3.25 0.21
N PHE A 48 11.40 -2.37 -0.46
CA PHE A 48 12.54 -1.65 0.11
C PHE A 48 12.19 -0.23 0.56
N GLU A 49 11.01 0.26 0.19
CA GLU A 49 10.50 1.56 0.60
C GLU A 49 10.54 1.65 2.13
N THR A 50 10.85 2.81 2.68
CA THR A 50 10.74 3.07 4.11
C THR A 50 9.30 3.31 4.51
N ASP A 51 8.99 3.24 5.81
CA ASP A 51 7.63 3.52 6.27
C ASP A 51 7.24 4.96 5.93
N CYS A 52 8.14 5.95 6.03
CA CYS A 52 7.88 7.32 5.58
C CYS A 52 7.52 7.41 4.08
N GLN A 53 8.17 6.61 3.23
CA GLN A 53 7.83 6.55 1.81
C GLN A 53 6.45 5.92 1.59
N LEU A 54 6.11 4.87 2.36
CA LEU A 54 4.78 4.28 2.33
C LEU A 54 3.70 5.25 2.84
N VAL A 55 3.98 6.05 3.87
CA VAL A 55 3.08 7.13 4.32
C VAL A 55 2.77 8.06 3.16
N GLY A 56 3.80 8.52 2.43
CA GLY A 56 3.60 9.40 1.27
C GLY A 56 2.66 8.77 0.23
N LEU A 57 2.90 7.51 -0.14
CA LEU A 57 2.04 6.80 -1.09
C LEU A 57 0.59 6.66 -0.60
N ILE A 58 0.37 6.42 0.70
CA ILE A 58 -0.97 6.32 1.30
C ILE A 58 -1.66 7.68 1.28
N VAL A 59 -0.96 8.74 1.66
CA VAL A 59 -1.49 10.11 1.69
C VAL A 59 -1.86 10.60 0.30
N ASP A 60 -1.06 10.27 -0.71
CA ASP A 60 -1.35 10.61 -2.10
C ASP A 60 -2.53 9.80 -2.67
N ALA A 61 -2.67 8.55 -2.24
CA ALA A 61 -3.69 7.64 -2.74
C ALA A 61 -5.07 7.88 -2.11
N ALA A 62 -5.15 8.02 -0.79
CA ALA A 62 -6.42 8.04 -0.04
C ALA A 62 -7.48 9.03 -0.57
N PRO A 63 -7.14 10.28 -0.97
CA PRO A 63 -8.11 11.23 -1.51
C PRO A 63 -8.77 10.78 -2.80
N ILE A 64 -8.08 9.96 -3.63
CA ILE A 64 -8.63 9.43 -4.89
C ILE A 64 -9.87 8.56 -4.62
N TRP A 65 -9.88 7.85 -3.49
CA TRP A 65 -11.01 7.03 -3.03
C TRP A 65 -11.89 7.73 -2.00
N GLN A 66 -11.72 9.04 -1.80
CA GLN A 66 -12.46 9.86 -0.81
C GLN A 66 -12.32 9.31 0.62
N LEU A 67 -11.14 8.78 0.96
CA LEU A 67 -10.84 8.24 2.28
C LEU A 67 -10.25 9.32 3.20
N LEU A 68 -10.52 9.20 4.48
CA LEU A 68 -9.96 10.02 5.55
C LEU A 68 -8.80 9.30 6.21
N ILE A 69 -7.74 10.03 6.56
CA ILE A 69 -6.53 9.43 7.12
C ILE A 69 -6.44 9.72 8.62
N ALA A 70 -6.29 8.67 9.42
CA ALA A 70 -5.94 8.76 10.82
C ALA A 70 -4.42 8.53 11.01
N PHE A 71 -3.75 9.56 11.50
CA PHE A 71 -2.38 9.47 12.00
C PHE A 71 -2.40 9.14 13.49
N ASP A 72 -1.72 8.07 13.88
CA ASP A 72 -1.46 7.83 15.30
C ASP A 72 -0.30 8.73 15.73
N VAL A 73 -0.59 9.66 16.64
CA VAL A 73 0.40 10.63 17.17
C VAL A 73 1.21 10.02 18.31
N ARG A 74 0.82 8.83 18.81
CA ARG A 74 1.51 8.14 19.89
C ARG A 74 2.26 6.94 19.34
N GLU A 75 3.57 7.06 19.23
CA GLU A 75 4.44 5.89 19.15
C GLU A 75 4.61 5.33 20.58
N VAL A 76 4.06 4.14 20.83
CA VAL A 76 4.28 3.34 22.05
C VAL A 76 5.07 2.09 21.69
#